data_AF-A0A3D5BD79-F1
#
_entry.id   AF-A0A3D5BD79-F1
#
_cell.length_a   1.000
_cell.length_b   1.000
_cell.length_c   1.000
_cell.angle_alpha   90.00
_cell.angle_beta   90.00
_cell.angle_gamma   90.00
#
_symmetry.space_group_name_H-M   'P 1'
#
loop_
_entity.id
_entity.type
_entity.pdbx_description
1 polymer ?
#
loop_
_entity_poly.entity_id
_entity_poly.type
_entity_poly.pdbx_seq_one_letter_code
_entity_poly.pdbx_strand_id
1 'polypeptide(L)'
;MFRKFLFALGLCLLSNQAFATPEYDECYGQAQNDDQVALCMKAENARLLKSIQEIYLNISKHPQTSAWNNGNALLTGNLKDMYDHWMAYRNRYCSLFTKASENMFGSENFDRERCLLNLTSDHYKLIHQIIINANSGGEEDDEDHE
;
A
#
# COMPACT_ATOMS: atom_id res chain seq x y z
N MET A 1 -5.17 -47.31 -21.21
CA MET A 1 -4.93 -47.38 -19.75
C MET A 1 -4.42 -46.01 -19.32
N PHE A 2 -5.19 -45.30 -18.49
CA PHE A 2 -5.11 -43.86 -18.26
C PHE A 2 -3.89 -43.40 -17.44
N ARG A 3 -3.33 -42.26 -17.84
CA ARG A 3 -2.30 -41.44 -17.19
C ARG A 3 -2.71 -41.03 -15.77
N LYS A 4 -1.74 -40.95 -14.86
CA LYS A 4 -1.80 -40.08 -13.67
C LYS A 4 -0.56 -39.20 -13.64
N PHE A 5 -0.68 -38.01 -14.22
CA PHE A 5 0.20 -36.89 -13.93
C PHE A 5 -0.26 -36.30 -12.59
N LEU A 6 0.57 -36.43 -11.56
CA LEU A 6 0.42 -35.70 -10.31
C LEU A 6 0.83 -34.25 -10.56
N PHE A 7 -0.14 -33.39 -10.83
CA PHE A 7 0.04 -31.94 -10.71
C PHE A 7 -0.03 -31.58 -9.23
N ALA A 8 1.14 -31.41 -8.60
CA ALA A 8 1.22 -30.65 -7.36
C ALA A 8 1.13 -29.16 -7.74
N LEU A 9 -0.09 -28.62 -7.78
CA LEU A 9 -0.29 -27.17 -7.75
C LEU A 9 0.14 -26.69 -6.37
N GLY A 10 1.41 -26.29 -6.26
CA GLY A 10 1.88 -25.45 -5.17
C GLY A 10 1.20 -24.09 -5.30
N LEU A 11 0.09 -23.91 -4.58
CA LEU A 11 -0.52 -22.62 -4.37
C LEU A 11 0.46 -21.78 -3.52
N CYS A 12 1.38 -21.08 -4.17
CA CYS A 12 2.10 -19.98 -3.54
C CYS A 12 1.09 -18.86 -3.32
N LEU A 13 0.38 -18.91 -2.20
CA LEU A 13 -0.24 -17.73 -1.61
C LEU A 13 0.91 -16.78 -1.23
N LEU A 14 1.32 -15.93 -2.16
CA LEU A 14 2.20 -14.81 -1.88
C LEU A 14 1.44 -13.86 -0.95
N SER A 15 1.56 -14.08 0.34
CA SER A 15 1.19 -13.10 1.35
C SER A 15 2.14 -11.91 1.23
N ASN A 16 1.88 -11.01 0.29
CA ASN A 16 2.57 -9.73 0.17
C ASN A 16 2.03 -8.80 1.24
N GLN A 17 2.51 -9.01 2.46
CA GLN A 17 2.51 -7.95 3.45
C GLN A 17 3.40 -6.83 2.90
N ALA A 18 3.10 -5.56 3.21
CA ALA A 18 4.09 -4.50 3.11
C ALA A 18 5.19 -4.82 4.13
N PHE A 19 6.09 -5.75 3.78
CA PHE A 19 7.23 -6.06 4.61
C PHE A 19 8.11 -4.81 4.62
N ALA A 20 8.53 -4.43 5.82
CA ALA A 20 9.60 -3.48 6.00
C ALA A 20 10.77 -3.88 5.09
N THR A 21 11.39 -2.91 4.42
CA THR A 21 12.55 -3.23 3.58
C THR A 21 13.77 -3.49 4.46
N PRO A 22 14.76 -4.27 3.96
CA PRO A 22 16.02 -4.45 4.65
C PRO A 22 16.69 -3.11 5.03
N GLU A 23 16.54 -2.08 4.20
CA GLU A 23 17.07 -0.74 4.49
C GLU A 23 16.35 -0.05 5.66
N TYR A 24 15.03 -0.21 5.76
CA TYR A 24 14.28 0.27 6.92
C TYR A 24 14.66 -0.50 8.19
N ASP A 25 14.74 -1.84 8.11
CA ASP A 25 15.09 -2.68 9.25
C ASP A 25 16.50 -2.41 9.76
N GLU A 26 17.46 -2.21 8.84
CA GLU A 26 18.82 -1.80 9.18
C GLU A 26 18.84 -0.41 9.84
N CYS A 27 18.17 0.58 9.24
CA CYS A 27 18.09 1.93 9.79
C CYS A 27 17.48 1.92 11.20
N TYR A 28 16.35 1.23 11.36
CA TYR A 28 15.64 1.10 12.63
C TYR A 28 16.49 0.40 13.68
N GLY A 29 17.17 -0.69 13.31
CA GLY A 29 18.04 -1.44 14.22
C GLY A 29 19.30 -0.69 14.66
N GLN A 30 19.76 0.28 13.88
CA GLN A 30 20.92 1.12 14.21
C GLN A 30 20.54 2.42 14.95
N ALA A 31 19.26 2.80 14.94
CA ALA A 31 18.80 4.03 15.57
C ALA A 31 19.02 4.02 17.09
N GLN A 32 19.61 5.10 17.59
CA GLN A 32 20.00 5.27 18.99
C GLN A 32 19.00 6.12 19.79
N ASN A 33 18.07 6.79 19.10
CA ASN A 33 17.06 7.66 19.72
C ASN A 33 15.84 7.82 18.82
N ASP A 34 14.77 8.38 19.40
CA ASP A 34 13.48 8.60 18.76
C ASP A 34 13.57 9.40 17.45
N ASP A 35 14.42 10.42 17.39
CA ASP A 35 14.55 11.25 16.19
C ASP A 35 15.23 10.47 15.04
N GLN A 36 16.20 9.61 15.34
CA GLN A 36 16.79 8.71 14.35
C GLN A 36 15.77 7.67 13.87
N VAL A 37 14.96 7.11 14.77
CA VAL A 37 13.85 6.22 14.39
C VAL A 37 12.85 6.96 13.49
N ALA A 38 12.50 8.20 13.81
CA ALA A 38 11.60 9.02 13.02
C ALA A 38 12.14 9.25 11.59
N LEU A 39 13.46 9.45 11.43
CA LEU A 39 14.10 9.56 10.12
C LEU A 39 13.95 8.27 9.29
N CYS A 40 14.15 7.10 9.92
CA CYS A 40 13.94 5.81 9.26
C CYS A 40 12.48 5.64 8.81
N MET A 41 11.52 5.94 9.69
CA MET A 41 10.09 5.87 9.39
C MET A 41 9.68 6.82 8.27
N LYS A 42 10.23 8.04 8.27
CA LYS A 42 9.98 9.04 7.23
C LYS A 42 10.47 8.57 5.86
N ALA A 43 11.66 7.99 5.80
CA ALA A 43 12.22 7.44 4.57
C ALA A 43 11.35 6.30 4.02
N GLU A 44 10.92 5.39 4.90
CA GLU A 44 10.08 4.26 4.51
C GLU A 44 8.67 4.68 4.10
N ASN A 45 8.08 5.65 4.79
CA ASN A 45 6.82 6.27 4.40
C ASN A 45 6.92 6.89 2.99
N ALA A 46 8.02 7.59 2.67
CA ALA A 46 8.24 8.15 1.34
C ALA A 46 8.39 7.07 0.26
N ARG A 47 9.04 5.94 0.58
CA ARG A 47 9.14 4.78 -0.32
C ARG A 47 7.76 4.18 -0.58
N LEU A 48 6.99 3.89 0.46
CA LEU A 48 5.64 3.34 0.32
C LEU A 48 4.70 4.29 -0.45
N LEU A 49 4.84 5.61 -0.30
CA LEU A 49 4.07 6.56 -1.11
C LEU A 49 4.34 6.44 -2.61
N LYS A 50 5.59 6.18 -3.00
CA LYS A 50 5.92 5.93 -4.42
C LYS A 50 5.26 4.62 -4.89
N SER A 51 5.36 3.55 -4.12
CA SER A 51 4.72 2.28 -4.46
C SER A 51 3.19 2.41 -4.52
N ILE A 52 2.59 3.22 -3.64
CA ILE A 52 1.16 3.54 -3.69
C ILE A 52 0.82 4.23 -5.01
N GLN A 53 1.58 5.24 -5.41
CA GLN A 53 1.36 5.96 -6.67
C GLN A 53 1.48 5.05 -7.90
N GLU A 54 2.42 4.11 -7.88
CA GLU A 54 2.59 3.09 -8.92
C GLU A 54 1.37 2.15 -9.00
N ILE A 55 0.83 1.71 -7.85
CA ILE A 55 -0.38 0.88 -7.82
C ILE A 55 -1.58 1.65 -8.40
N TYR A 56 -1.76 2.90 -7.99
CA TYR A 56 -2.81 3.75 -8.55
C TYR A 56 -2.66 3.93 -10.06
N LEU A 57 -1.43 4.11 -10.57
CA LEU A 57 -1.16 4.17 -12.00
C LEU A 57 -1.55 2.86 -12.70
N ASN A 58 -1.27 1.71 -12.09
CA ASN A 58 -1.65 0.42 -12.65
C ASN A 58 -3.17 0.24 -12.66
N ILE A 59 -3.87 0.57 -11.57
CA ILE A 59 -5.34 0.55 -11.50
C ILE A 59 -5.95 1.47 -12.55
N SER A 60 -5.39 2.66 -12.77
CA SER A 60 -5.91 3.61 -13.77
C SER A 60 -5.88 3.09 -15.21
N LYS A 61 -4.97 2.16 -15.51
CA LYS A 61 -4.75 1.60 -16.84
C LYS A 61 -5.38 0.22 -17.01
N HIS A 62 -5.81 -0.41 -15.91
CA HIS A 62 -6.33 -1.76 -15.95
C HIS A 62 -7.71 -1.80 -16.65
N PRO A 63 -7.98 -2.78 -17.55
CA PRO A 63 -9.20 -2.82 -18.33
C PRO A 63 -10.49 -2.73 -17.51
N GLN A 64 -10.56 -3.43 -16.38
CA GLN A 64 -11.74 -3.45 -15.52
C GLN A 64 -12.03 -2.13 -14.79
N THR A 65 -11.01 -1.30 -14.54
CA THR A 65 -11.11 -0.12 -13.66
C THR A 65 -10.87 1.20 -14.39
N SER A 66 -10.31 1.17 -15.60
CA SER A 66 -9.98 2.38 -16.38
C SER A 66 -11.23 3.22 -16.70
N ALA A 67 -12.32 2.59 -17.11
CA ALA A 67 -13.59 3.28 -17.36
C ALA A 67 -14.16 3.90 -16.07
N TRP A 68 -14.07 3.18 -14.95
CA TRP A 68 -14.50 3.70 -13.65
C TRP A 68 -13.63 4.87 -13.18
N ASN A 69 -12.32 4.87 -13.47
CA ASN A 69 -11.45 6.00 -13.11
C ASN A 69 -11.91 7.31 -13.76
N ASN A 70 -12.41 7.26 -15.01
CA ASN A 70 -12.87 8.42 -15.77
C ASN A 70 -11.86 9.60 -15.73
N GLY A 71 -10.60 9.31 -16.00
CA GLY A 71 -9.52 10.28 -15.90
C GLY A 71 -8.18 9.72 -16.35
N ASN A 72 -7.16 10.57 -16.38
CA ASN A 72 -5.82 10.20 -16.80
C ASN A 72 -4.93 9.91 -15.59
N ALA A 73 -4.64 8.64 -15.36
CA ALA A 73 -3.71 8.22 -14.31
C ALA A 73 -4.05 8.83 -12.94
N LEU A 74 -3.04 9.38 -12.28
CA LEU A 74 -3.15 10.17 -11.04
C LEU A 74 -3.18 11.68 -11.29
N LEU A 75 -3.63 12.13 -12.47
CA LEU A 75 -3.75 13.56 -12.78
C LEU A 75 -5.19 14.04 -12.63
N THR A 76 -6.16 13.22 -13.02
CA THR A 76 -7.60 13.52 -12.98
C THR A 76 -8.42 12.25 -12.74
N GLY A 77 -9.70 12.41 -12.40
CA GLY A 77 -10.65 11.31 -12.22
C GLY A 77 -10.71 10.78 -10.79
N ASN A 78 -11.46 9.70 -10.61
CA ASN A 78 -11.81 9.16 -9.30
C ASN A 78 -10.57 8.74 -8.50
N LEU A 79 -9.55 8.15 -9.14
CA LEU A 79 -8.34 7.72 -8.45
C LEU A 79 -7.51 8.89 -7.93
N LYS A 80 -7.45 10.00 -8.67
CA LYS A 80 -6.80 11.23 -8.20
C LYS A 80 -7.54 11.81 -7.00
N ASP A 81 -8.86 11.90 -7.08
CA ASP A 81 -9.68 12.40 -5.97
C ASP A 81 -9.52 11.54 -4.72
N MET A 82 -9.55 10.21 -4.87
CA MET A 82 -9.30 9.28 -3.76
C MET A 82 -7.92 9.49 -3.12
N TYR A 83 -6.86 9.59 -3.94
CA TYR A 83 -5.50 9.78 -3.44
C TYR A 83 -5.36 11.11 -2.70
N ASP A 84 -5.89 12.20 -3.24
CA ASP A 84 -5.84 13.53 -2.61
C ASP A 84 -6.59 13.57 -1.27
N HIS A 85 -7.81 13.02 -1.24
CA HIS A 85 -8.61 12.98 -0.01
C HIS A 85 -7.94 12.11 1.06
N TRP A 86 -7.37 10.97 0.67
CA TRP A 86 -6.62 10.13 1.58
C TRP A 86 -5.38 10.82 2.13
N MET A 87 -4.58 11.49 1.28
CA MET A 87 -3.41 12.27 1.70
C MET A 87 -3.81 13.36 2.71
N ALA A 88 -4.91 14.07 2.44
CA ALA A 88 -5.41 15.11 3.33
C ALA A 88 -5.91 14.55 4.67
N TYR A 89 -6.65 13.44 4.64
CA TYR A 89 -7.10 12.72 5.84
C TYR A 89 -5.90 12.27 6.67
N ARG A 90 -4.97 11.52 6.09
CA ARG A 90 -3.80 10.97 6.78
C ARG A 90 -3.01 12.07 7.48
N ASN A 91 -2.71 13.16 6.77
CA ASN A 91 -1.89 14.24 7.31
C ASN A 91 -2.61 14.97 8.47
N ARG A 92 -3.92 15.24 8.35
CA ARG A 92 -4.69 15.88 9.42
C ARG A 92 -4.87 14.96 10.62
N TYR A 93 -5.18 13.69 10.39
CA TYR A 93 -5.30 12.68 11.44
C TYR A 93 -4.00 12.56 12.22
N CYS A 94 -2.85 12.42 11.54
CA CYS A 94 -1.58 12.29 12.24
C CYS A 94 -1.16 13.57 12.96
N SER A 95 -1.51 14.75 12.43
CA SER A 95 -1.33 16.00 13.18
C SER A 95 -2.15 16.02 14.47
N LEU A 96 -3.41 15.56 14.43
CA LEU A 96 -4.26 15.47 15.62
C LEU A 96 -3.75 14.40 16.61
N PHE A 97 -3.31 13.25 16.09
CA PHE A 97 -2.72 12.17 16.88
C PHE A 97 -1.49 12.67 17.64
N THR A 98 -0.54 13.31 16.96
CA THR A 98 0.65 13.89 17.60
C THR A 98 0.27 14.92 18.67
N LYS A 99 -0.73 15.77 18.39
CA LYS A 99 -1.24 16.73 19.38
C LYS A 99 -1.82 16.04 20.63
N ALA A 100 -2.56 14.95 20.43
CA ALA A 100 -3.18 14.19 21.53
C ALA A 100 -2.16 13.39 22.35
N SER A 101 -1.03 13.00 21.74
CA SER A 101 0.05 12.27 22.40
C SER A 101 1.07 13.17 23.10
N GLU A 102 0.90 14.50 23.04
CA GLU A 102 1.77 15.44 23.73
C GLU A 102 1.90 15.08 25.22
N ASN A 103 3.14 14.86 25.67
CA ASN A 103 3.52 14.49 27.04
C ASN A 103 3.20 13.04 27.47
N MET A 104 2.77 12.16 26.56
CA MET A 104 2.56 10.74 26.89
C MET A 104 3.86 9.95 26.74
N PHE A 105 4.36 9.75 25.51
CA PHE A 105 5.55 8.93 25.23
C PHE A 105 6.17 9.28 23.87
N GLY A 106 7.50 9.31 23.80
CA GLY A 106 8.25 9.52 22.55
C GLY A 106 8.45 10.99 22.16
N SER A 107 9.33 11.25 21.20
CA SER A 107 9.46 12.58 20.59
C SER A 107 8.26 12.90 19.68
N GLU A 108 7.94 14.19 19.52
CA GLU A 108 6.88 14.64 18.60
C GLU A 108 7.09 14.11 17.18
N ASN A 109 8.35 14.08 16.74
CA ASN A 109 8.75 13.54 15.43
C ASN A 109 8.48 12.04 15.35
N PHE A 110 8.84 11.29 16.38
CA PHE A 110 8.59 9.85 16.43
C PHE A 110 7.10 9.54 16.32
N ASP A 111 6.26 10.21 17.12
CA ASP A 111 4.81 9.99 17.09
C ASP A 111 4.19 10.32 15.74
N ARG A 112 4.61 11.44 15.15
CA ARG A 112 4.14 11.88 13.85
C ARG A 112 4.51 10.89 12.75
N GLU A 113 5.79 10.51 12.65
CA GLU A 113 6.26 9.63 11.58
C GLU A 113 5.76 8.19 11.75
N ARG A 114 5.61 7.72 13.00
CA ARG A 114 4.96 6.43 13.29
C ARG A 114 3.51 6.41 12.79
N CYS A 115 2.73 7.45 13.09
CA CYS A 115 1.35 7.54 12.61
C CYS A 115 1.29 7.55 11.07
N LEU A 116 2.14 8.35 10.43
CA LEU A 116 2.19 8.46 8.98
C LEU A 116 2.53 7.12 8.33
N LEU A 117 3.57 6.44 8.83
CA LEU A 117 3.99 5.15 8.32
C LEU A 117 2.88 4.09 8.45
N ASN A 118 2.20 4.02 9.60
CA ASN A 118 1.12 3.07 9.83
C ASN A 118 -0.03 3.27 8.83
N LEU A 119 -0.55 4.49 8.71
CA LEU A 119 -1.65 4.77 7.78
C LEU A 119 -1.24 4.62 6.31
N THR A 120 0.02 4.89 5.96
CA THR A 120 0.55 4.64 4.62
C THR A 120 0.67 3.14 4.32
N SER A 121 1.12 2.34 5.28
CA SER A 121 1.19 0.87 5.17
C SER A 121 -0.20 0.25 5.02
N ASP A 122 -1.18 0.72 5.79
CA ASP A 122 -2.56 0.23 5.70
C ASP A 122 -3.19 0.59 4.35
N HIS A 123 -2.99 1.83 3.87
CA HIS A 123 -3.48 2.24 2.57
C HIS A 123 -2.84 1.44 1.43
N TYR A 124 -1.52 1.21 1.51
CA TYR A 124 -0.81 0.36 0.55
C TYR A 124 -1.47 -1.03 0.45
N LYS A 125 -1.78 -1.68 1.59
CA LYS A 125 -2.45 -2.99 1.59
C LYS A 125 -3.84 -2.91 0.94
N LEU A 126 -4.63 -1.88 1.26
CA LEU A 126 -5.98 -1.71 0.73
C LEU A 126 -5.97 -1.54 -0.79
N ILE A 127 -5.15 -0.64 -1.33
CA ILE A 127 -5.10 -0.42 -2.79
C ILE A 127 -4.42 -1.57 -3.53
N HIS A 128 -3.46 -2.26 -2.90
CA HIS A 128 -2.84 -3.43 -3.49
C HIS A 128 -3.86 -4.56 -3.64
N GLN A 129 -4.81 -4.70 -2.71
CA GLN A 129 -5.90 -5.65 -2.85
C GLN A 129 -6.82 -5.32 -4.05
N ILE A 130 -7.02 -4.05 -4.38
CA ILE A 130 -7.83 -3.65 -5.55
C ILE A 130 -7.20 -4.18 -6.84
N ILE A 131 -5.89 -4.03 -7.02
CA ILE A 131 -5.23 -4.52 -8.24
C ILE A 131 -5.18 -6.06 -8.28
N ILE A 132 -5.05 -6.73 -7.13
CA ILE A 132 -5.19 -8.20 -7.07
C ILE A 132 -6.59 -8.61 -7.56
N ASN A 133 -7.65 -8.02 -7.01
CA ASN A 133 -9.01 -8.34 -7.40
C ASN A 133 -9.26 -8.08 -8.88
N ALA A 134 -8.74 -6.96 -9.40
CA ALA A 134 -8.87 -6.62 -10.80
C ALA A 134 -8.17 -7.65 -11.73
N ASN A 135 -7.04 -8.19 -11.30
CA ASN A 135 -6.32 -9.23 -12.03
C ASN A 135 -6.98 -10.62 -11.89
N SER A 136 -7.63 -10.91 -10.76
CA SER A 136 -8.28 -12.20 -10.51
C SER A 136 -9.60 -12.38 -11.23
N GLY A 137 -10.28 -11.30 -11.62
CA GLY A 137 -11.54 -11.35 -12.37
C GLY A 137 -11.40 -11.55 -13.88
N GLY A 138 -10.23 -11.97 -14.37
CA GLY A 138 -9.95 -12.21 -15.80
C GLY A 138 -9.99 -13.68 -16.23
N GLU A 139 -10.35 -14.61 -15.33
CA GLU A 139 -10.41 -16.06 -15.59
C GLU A 139 -11.84 -16.63 -15.75
N GLU A 140 -12.88 -15.79 -15.72
CA GLU A 140 -14.25 -16.22 -16.01
C GLU A 140 -14.69 -15.60 -17.33
N ASP A 141 -14.57 -16.39 -18.41
CA ASP A 141 -15.52 -16.53 -19.53
C ASP A 141 -14.79 -17.03 -20.78
N ASP A 142 -14.65 -18.36 -20.88
CA ASP A 142 -14.66 -19.10 -22.14
C ASP A 142 -15.36 -20.45 -21.84
N GLU A 143 -16.69 -20.40 -21.73
CA GLU A 143 -17.52 -21.59 -21.95
C GLU A 143 -17.44 -21.94 -23.44
N ASP A 144 -16.92 -23.13 -23.77
CA ASP A 144 -17.37 -23.83 -24.97
C ASP A 144 -18.18 -25.05 -24.53
N HIS A 145 -19.48 -24.80 -24.43
CA HIS A 145 -20.54 -25.79 -24.58
C HIS A 145 -20.55 -26.31 -26.02
N GLU A 146 -20.16 -27.58 -26.21
CA GLU A 146 -20.68 -28.47 -27.28
C GLU A 146 -20.69 -29.93 -26.80
#